data_AF-K9FM70-F1
#
_entry.id   AF-K9FM70-F1
#
_cell.length_a   1.000
_cell.length_b   1.000
_cell.length_c   1.000
_cell.angle_alpha   90.00
_cell.angle_beta   90.00
_cell.angle_gamma   90.00
#
_symmetry.space_group_name_H-M   'P 1'
#
loop_
_entity.id
_entity.type
_entity.pdbx_description
1 polymer ?
#
loop_
_entity_poly.entity_id
_entity_poly.type
_entity_poly.pdbx_seq_one_letter_code
_entity_poly.pdbx_strand_id
1 'polypeptide(L)'
;MPSNKDRIYVVLHARGGRPTMPGKEDTYHWSLVVGPKFERENSTGFCYHAKESPKLGGGSEWYFEELECSLTATSMFLVRIMIGKVLDGYQVAEIMRNTPIRQSRPGWNCVAWVKEALETLQADRKGLGTRMLEWNIVRNEAMAYCQRKKDQHRFDGRGNFDGRKAPTYDLLAQKEITA
;
A
#
# COMPACT_ATOMS: atom_id res chain seq x y z
N MET A 1 -14.97 -16.72 -16.04
CA MET A 1 -13.82 -16.29 -15.21
C MET A 1 -14.16 -16.49 -13.75
N PRO A 2 -13.24 -16.98 -12.89
CA PRO A 2 -13.54 -17.12 -11.46
C PRO A 2 -13.91 -15.75 -10.89
N SER A 3 -15.12 -15.66 -10.33
CA SER A 3 -15.57 -14.52 -9.55
C SER A 3 -14.84 -14.54 -8.19
N ASN A 4 -14.77 -13.39 -7.51
CA ASN A 4 -14.27 -13.30 -6.13
C ASN A 4 -12.77 -13.58 -5.87
N LYS A 5 -11.88 -13.25 -6.82
CA LYS A 5 -10.42 -13.28 -6.57
C LYS A 5 -10.00 -12.22 -5.55
N ASP A 6 -8.88 -12.41 -4.87
CA ASP A 6 -8.27 -11.40 -4.01
C ASP A 6 -7.85 -10.14 -4.78
N ARG A 7 -7.59 -9.08 -4.02
CA ARG A 7 -7.19 -7.77 -4.49
C ARG A 7 -5.84 -7.41 -3.89
N ILE A 8 -5.02 -6.78 -4.71
CA ILE A 8 -3.79 -6.15 -4.26
C ILE A 8 -3.99 -4.63 -4.23
N TYR A 9 -3.48 -4.02 -3.16
CA TYR A 9 -3.62 -2.61 -2.88
C TYR A 9 -2.26 -1.97 -2.58
N VAL A 10 -2.06 -0.73 -3.02
CA VAL A 10 -1.08 0.18 -2.40
C VAL A 10 -1.76 0.86 -1.24
N VAL A 11 -1.11 0.89 -0.08
CA VAL A 11 -1.63 1.50 1.15
C VAL A 11 -0.71 2.61 1.62
N LEU A 12 -1.30 3.75 1.96
CA LEU A 12 -0.59 4.85 2.61
C LEU A 12 -0.95 4.89 4.08
N HIS A 13 0.08 4.89 4.91
CA HIS A 13 -0.04 5.03 6.35
C HIS A 13 0.47 6.40 6.81
N ALA A 14 -0.06 6.88 7.93
CA ALA A 14 0.47 8.04 8.61
C ALA A 14 1.95 7.81 8.98
N ARG A 15 2.79 8.83 8.76
CA ARG A 15 4.20 8.82 9.12
C ARG A 15 4.56 10.17 9.73
N GLY A 16 5.38 10.15 10.77
CA GLY A 16 5.96 11.37 11.35
C GLY A 16 7.25 11.77 10.63
N GLY A 17 7.64 13.04 10.78
CA GLY A 17 8.88 13.58 10.20
C GLY A 17 8.65 14.46 8.97
N ARG A 18 9.70 15.17 8.55
CA ARG A 18 9.66 16.03 7.36
C ARG A 18 9.95 15.19 6.12
N PRO A 19 9.14 15.28 5.05
CA PRO A 19 9.43 14.59 3.80
C PRO A 19 10.74 15.10 3.19
N THR A 20 11.48 14.20 2.59
CA THR A 20 12.80 14.41 1.96
C THR A 20 12.77 14.13 0.47
N MET A 21 11.78 13.35 -0.01
CA MET A 21 11.63 13.08 -1.44
C MET A 21 11.08 14.32 -2.17
N PRO A 22 11.52 14.61 -3.40
CA PRO A 22 11.06 15.78 -4.16
C PRO A 22 9.54 15.84 -4.33
N GLY A 23 8.92 14.67 -4.53
CA GLY A 23 7.49 14.53 -4.70
C GLY A 23 6.71 14.36 -3.40
N LYS A 24 7.39 14.44 -2.24
CA LYS A 24 6.86 14.27 -0.88
C LYS A 24 6.16 12.94 -0.64
N GLU A 25 6.45 11.91 -1.43
CA GLU A 25 5.88 10.57 -1.28
C GLU A 25 6.14 10.02 0.12
N ASP A 26 7.31 10.32 0.66
CA ASP A 26 7.76 9.90 1.99
C ASP A 26 7.11 10.68 3.15
N THR A 27 6.13 11.54 2.86
CA THR A 27 5.14 12.04 3.85
C THR A 27 4.34 10.89 4.45
N TYR A 28 4.22 9.78 3.71
CA TYR A 28 3.50 8.59 4.14
C TYR A 28 4.45 7.40 4.22
N HIS A 29 4.07 6.40 5.00
CA HIS A 29 4.65 5.07 4.89
C HIS A 29 3.87 4.26 3.85
N TRP A 30 4.57 3.62 2.92
CA TRP A 30 3.96 2.88 1.81
C TRP A 30 4.07 1.38 2.05
N SER A 31 2.98 0.66 1.80
CA SER A 31 2.95 -0.80 1.83
C SER A 31 2.09 -1.37 0.71
N LEU A 32 2.25 -2.67 0.47
CA LEU A 32 1.37 -3.46 -0.38
C LEU A 32 0.52 -4.37 0.50
N VAL A 33 -0.78 -4.44 0.22
CA VAL A 33 -1.71 -5.31 0.95
C VAL A 33 -2.43 -6.23 -0.02
N VAL A 34 -2.55 -7.50 0.33
CA VAL A 34 -3.38 -8.48 -0.37
C VAL A 34 -4.52 -8.92 0.54
N GLY A 35 -5.74 -8.93 0.03
CA GLY A 35 -6.92 -9.36 0.79
C GLY A 35 -8.11 -9.74 -0.10
N PRO A 36 -9.17 -10.32 0.48
CA PRO A 36 -10.38 -10.69 -0.23
C PRO A 36 -11.03 -9.50 -0.94
N LYS A 37 -11.70 -9.77 -2.07
CA LYS A 37 -12.52 -8.76 -2.77
C LYS A 37 -13.65 -8.22 -1.90
N PHE A 38 -14.30 -9.11 -1.15
CA PHE A 38 -15.42 -8.78 -0.29
C PHE A 38 -14.97 -8.88 1.16
N GLU A 39 -14.83 -7.73 1.80
CA GLU A 39 -14.39 -7.64 3.19
C GLU A 39 -15.59 -7.77 4.13
N ARG A 40 -15.33 -8.39 5.28
CA ARG A 40 -16.22 -8.50 6.43
C ARG A 40 -15.48 -7.91 7.63
N GLU A 41 -16.18 -7.70 8.74
CA GLU A 41 -15.61 -7.09 9.95
C GLU A 41 -14.31 -7.77 10.44
N ASN A 42 -14.20 -9.08 10.26
CA ASN A 42 -13.02 -9.87 10.64
C ASN A 42 -12.19 -10.34 9.45
N SER A 43 -12.33 -9.70 8.28
CA SER A 43 -11.50 -10.03 7.12
C SER A 43 -10.05 -9.65 7.38
N THR A 44 -9.17 -10.63 7.27
CA THR A 44 -7.73 -10.45 7.31
C THR A 44 -7.14 -10.50 5.91
N GLY A 45 -5.92 -9.98 5.79
CA GLY A 45 -5.08 -10.05 4.62
C GLY A 45 -3.61 -10.02 5.01
N PHE A 46 -2.73 -9.89 4.03
CA PHE A 46 -1.29 -9.78 4.27
C PHE A 46 -0.77 -8.41 3.87
N CYS A 47 -0.05 -7.77 4.78
CA CYS A 47 0.68 -6.52 4.53
C CYS A 47 2.17 -6.82 4.32
N TYR A 48 2.71 -6.25 3.27
CA TYR A 48 4.12 -6.33 2.88
C TYR A 48 4.70 -4.92 2.83
N HIS A 49 5.80 -4.69 3.56
CA HIS A 49 6.51 -3.42 3.47
C HIS A 49 8.00 -3.55 3.79
N ALA A 50 8.77 -2.55 3.35
CA ALA A 50 10.06 -2.26 3.94
C ALA A 50 9.84 -1.28 5.11
N LYS A 51 10.24 -1.66 6.32
CA LYS A 51 10.06 -0.88 7.54
C LYS A 51 11.40 -0.47 8.11
N GLU A 52 11.48 0.73 8.64
CA GLU A 52 12.68 1.28 9.27
C GLU A 52 12.61 1.02 10.78
N SER A 53 13.67 0.47 11.36
CA SER A 53 13.81 0.29 12.80
C SER A 53 15.10 0.91 13.31
N PRO A 54 15.09 1.52 14.51
CA PRO A 54 16.30 2.00 15.17
C PRO A 54 17.30 0.86 15.45
N LYS A 55 18.59 1.14 15.28
CA LYS A 55 19.68 0.23 15.69
C LYS A 55 20.07 0.46 17.14
N LEU A 56 20.47 -0.62 17.82
CA LEU A 56 21.22 -0.49 19.07
C LEU A 56 22.57 0.17 18.74
N GLY A 57 22.85 1.34 19.32
CA GLY A 57 24.07 2.11 19.02
C GLY A 57 23.88 3.28 18.05
N GLY A 58 22.65 3.54 17.59
CA GLY A 58 22.30 4.73 16.81
C GLY A 58 22.14 4.48 15.31
N GLY A 59 21.37 5.36 14.66
CA GLY A 59 20.93 5.19 13.29
C GLY A 59 19.73 4.24 13.16
N SER A 60 19.43 3.86 11.93
CA SER A 60 18.31 2.98 11.58
C SER A 60 18.74 1.97 10.52
N GLU A 61 17.99 0.87 10.44
CA GLU A 61 18.06 -0.06 9.31
C GLU A 61 16.67 -0.48 8.86
N TRP A 62 16.60 -0.82 7.57
CA TRP A 62 15.38 -1.27 6.92
C TRP A 62 15.26 -2.79 6.95
N TYR A 63 14.05 -3.29 7.04
CA TYR A 63 13.79 -4.72 6.97
C TYR A 63 12.50 -4.96 6.22
N PHE A 64 12.43 -6.09 5.54
CA PHE A 64 11.18 -6.58 4.98
C PHE A 64 10.34 -7.17 6.12
N GLU A 65 9.05 -6.85 6.15
CA GLU A 65 8.08 -7.45 7.05
C GLU A 65 6.87 -7.90 6.23
N GLU A 66 6.48 -9.16 6.45
CA GLU A 66 5.22 -9.75 5.99
C GLU A 66 4.42 -10.09 7.25
N LEU A 67 3.23 -9.50 7.36
CA LEU A 67 2.36 -9.73 8.51
C LEU A 67 0.92 -9.94 8.09
N GLU A 68 0.22 -10.81 8.79
CA GLU A 68 -1.23 -10.82 8.75
C GLU A 68 -1.75 -9.50 9.35
N CYS A 69 -2.71 -8.87 8.67
CA CYS A 69 -3.23 -7.57 9.04
C CYS A 69 -4.76 -7.53 8.93
N SER A 70 -5.39 -6.71 9.77
CA SER A 70 -6.79 -6.34 9.61
C SER A 70 -6.96 -5.46 8.37
N LEU A 71 -8.03 -5.70 7.61
CA LEU A 71 -8.40 -4.87 6.46
C LEU A 71 -9.33 -3.72 6.82
N THR A 72 -9.75 -3.64 8.09
CA THR A 72 -10.52 -2.52 8.64
C THR A 72 -9.65 -1.27 8.82
N ALA A 73 -10.28 -0.10 8.86
CA ALA A 73 -9.54 1.14 9.10
C ALA A 73 -8.90 1.12 10.50
N THR A 74 -7.59 1.37 10.55
CA THR A 74 -6.85 1.65 11.79
C THR A 74 -6.42 3.11 11.81
N SER A 75 -6.04 3.65 12.97
CA SER A 75 -5.61 5.06 13.10
C SER A 75 -4.41 5.43 12.22
N MET A 76 -3.58 4.46 11.86
CA MET A 76 -2.41 4.66 11.00
C MET A 76 -2.71 4.45 9.52
N PHE A 77 -3.78 3.73 9.18
CA PHE A 77 -4.18 3.46 7.81
C PHE A 77 -4.96 4.64 7.23
N LEU A 78 -4.38 5.37 6.28
CA LEU A 78 -5.03 6.55 5.70
C LEU A 78 -5.90 6.19 4.49
N VAL A 79 -5.31 5.62 3.45
CA VAL A 79 -6.01 5.24 2.22
C VAL A 79 -5.42 3.96 1.64
N ARG A 80 -6.23 3.26 0.84
CA ARG A 80 -5.74 2.21 -0.07
C ARG A 80 -6.23 2.39 -1.50
N ILE A 81 -5.39 1.99 -2.43
CA ILE A 81 -5.63 2.05 -3.87
C ILE A 81 -5.61 0.63 -4.41
N MET A 82 -6.74 0.15 -4.92
CA MET A 82 -6.81 -1.17 -5.55
C MET A 82 -6.17 -1.08 -6.94
N ILE A 83 -5.08 -1.82 -7.12
CA ILE A 83 -4.23 -1.76 -8.32
C ILE A 83 -4.31 -3.04 -9.16
N GLY A 84 -4.93 -4.11 -8.65
CA GLY A 84 -4.98 -5.37 -9.39
C GLY A 84 -5.82 -6.47 -8.76
N LYS A 85 -6.12 -7.46 -9.60
CA LYS A 85 -6.78 -8.72 -9.21
C LYS A 85 -5.74 -9.82 -9.13
N VAL A 86 -5.66 -10.49 -7.98
CA VAL A 86 -4.69 -11.57 -7.75
C VAL A 86 -5.13 -12.81 -8.52
N LEU A 87 -4.21 -13.41 -9.29
CA LEU A 87 -4.39 -14.71 -9.92
C LEU A 87 -3.75 -15.82 -9.09
N ASP A 88 -2.56 -15.53 -8.57
CA ASP A 88 -1.76 -16.45 -7.78
C ASP A 88 -1.17 -15.69 -6.58
N GLY A 89 -1.72 -15.95 -5.40
CA GLY A 89 -1.27 -15.32 -4.17
C GLY A 89 0.13 -15.77 -3.73
N TYR A 90 0.53 -17.00 -4.06
CA TYR A 90 1.88 -17.49 -3.74
C TYR A 90 2.92 -16.76 -4.57
N GLN A 91 2.67 -16.58 -5.87
CA GLN A 91 3.58 -15.84 -6.74
C GLN A 91 3.69 -14.37 -6.31
N VAL A 92 2.58 -13.74 -5.91
CA VAL A 92 2.61 -12.37 -5.38
C VAL A 92 3.44 -12.30 -4.10
N ALA A 93 3.21 -13.19 -3.13
CA ALA A 93 3.96 -13.20 -1.88
C ALA A 93 5.45 -13.46 -2.09
N GLU A 94 5.81 -14.37 -3.00
CA GLU A 94 7.20 -14.64 -3.38
C GLU A 94 7.89 -13.40 -3.95
N ILE A 95 7.22 -12.63 -4.81
CA ILE A 95 7.76 -11.37 -5.33
C ILE A 95 8.01 -10.37 -4.20
N MET A 96 7.09 -10.25 -3.23
CA MET A 96 7.28 -9.35 -2.09
C MET A 96 8.51 -9.76 -1.27
N ARG A 97 8.63 -11.06 -0.93
CA ARG A 97 9.75 -11.61 -0.14
C ARG A 97 11.10 -11.42 -0.84
N ASN A 98 11.11 -11.50 -2.16
CA ASN A 98 12.33 -11.37 -2.97
C ASN A 98 12.64 -9.92 -3.41
N THR A 99 11.75 -8.95 -3.14
CA THR A 99 12.02 -7.55 -3.44
C THR A 99 13.09 -7.01 -2.49
N PRO A 100 14.24 -6.53 -2.99
CA PRO A 100 15.43 -6.30 -2.17
C PRO A 100 15.29 -5.11 -1.22
N ILE A 101 15.82 -5.27 0.00
CA ILE A 101 16.11 -4.17 0.92
C ILE A 101 17.49 -3.60 0.60
N ARG A 102 17.60 -2.28 0.40
CA ARG A 102 18.87 -1.63 0.00
C ARG A 102 19.39 -0.68 1.09
N GLN A 103 19.92 -1.26 2.17
CA GLN A 103 20.38 -0.52 3.36
C GLN A 103 21.33 0.65 3.06
N SER A 104 22.32 0.40 2.20
CA SER A 104 23.41 1.34 1.97
C SER A 104 23.15 2.29 0.80
N ARG A 105 21.93 2.32 0.25
CA ARG A 105 21.59 3.18 -0.89
C ARG A 105 20.99 4.50 -0.38
N PRO A 106 21.67 5.65 -0.55
CA PRO A 106 21.13 6.94 -0.13
C PRO A 106 19.76 7.22 -0.76
N GLY A 107 18.83 7.72 0.05
CA GLY A 107 17.46 8.03 -0.37
C GLY A 107 16.55 6.82 -0.60
N TRP A 108 17.02 5.60 -0.34
CA TRP A 108 16.17 4.41 -0.40
C TRP A 108 15.27 4.31 0.83
N ASN A 109 14.00 3.92 0.63
CA ASN A 109 12.97 3.85 1.66
C ASN A 109 11.81 2.94 1.21
N CYS A 110 10.73 2.90 2.00
CA CYS A 110 9.52 2.13 1.68
C CYS A 110 8.86 2.49 0.34
N VAL A 111 8.94 3.75 -0.11
CA VAL A 111 8.43 4.20 -1.42
C VAL A 111 9.22 3.52 -2.54
N ALA A 112 10.56 3.52 -2.43
CA ALA A 112 11.43 2.86 -3.38
C ALA A 112 11.18 1.34 -3.42
N TRP A 113 10.98 0.71 -2.26
CA TRP A 113 10.64 -0.71 -2.18
C TRP A 113 9.31 -1.04 -2.89
N VAL A 114 8.24 -0.28 -2.63
CA VAL A 114 6.95 -0.48 -3.32
C VAL A 114 7.11 -0.31 -4.83
N LYS A 115 7.87 0.71 -5.27
CA LYS A 115 8.16 0.91 -6.70
C LYS A 115 8.83 -0.33 -7.32
N GLU A 116 9.90 -0.84 -6.71
CA GLU A 116 10.61 -2.03 -7.19
C GLU A 116 9.71 -3.28 -7.21
N ALA A 117 8.85 -3.45 -6.20
CA ALA A 117 7.87 -4.55 -6.16
C ALA A 117 6.84 -4.46 -7.30
N LEU A 118 6.34 -3.26 -7.61
CA LEU A 118 5.40 -3.06 -8.73
C LEU A 118 6.06 -3.33 -10.09
N GLU A 119 7.31 -2.88 -10.28
CA GLU A 119 8.10 -3.17 -11.48
C GLU A 119 8.32 -4.68 -11.65
N THR A 120 8.60 -5.39 -10.55
CA THR A 120 8.77 -6.85 -10.54
C THR A 120 7.46 -7.58 -10.87
N LEU A 121 6.34 -7.18 -10.28
CA LEU A 121 5.00 -7.71 -10.60
C LEU A 121 4.62 -7.48 -12.07
N GLN A 122 5.03 -6.35 -12.64
CA GLN A 122 4.80 -6.02 -14.04
C GLN A 122 5.61 -6.94 -14.97
N ALA A 123 6.84 -7.30 -14.58
CA ALA A 123 7.72 -8.19 -15.33
C ALA A 123 7.28 -9.67 -15.24
N ASP A 124 6.89 -10.16 -14.05
CA ASP A 124 6.49 -11.56 -13.81
C ASP A 124 5.29 -12.00 -14.68
N ARG A 125 4.31 -11.11 -14.83
CA ARG A 125 3.06 -11.33 -15.58
C ARG A 125 2.16 -12.49 -15.13
N LYS A 126 2.51 -13.27 -14.09
CA LYS A 126 1.77 -14.46 -13.63
C LYS A 126 0.93 -14.20 -12.39
N GLY A 127 1.43 -13.41 -11.43
CA GLY A 127 0.75 -13.20 -10.15
C GLY A 127 -0.58 -12.43 -10.23
N LEU A 128 -0.73 -11.55 -11.23
CA LEU A 128 -1.87 -10.63 -11.34
C LEU A 128 -2.55 -10.69 -12.72
N GLY A 129 -3.88 -10.51 -12.70
CA GLY A 129 -4.75 -10.47 -13.87
C GLY A 129 -4.92 -9.05 -14.39
N THR A 130 -6.16 -8.53 -14.40
CA THR A 130 -6.39 -7.11 -14.64
C THR A 130 -5.65 -6.28 -13.59
N ARG A 131 -4.82 -5.33 -14.02
CA ARG A 131 -3.93 -4.55 -13.17
C ARG A 131 -3.54 -3.20 -13.78
N MET A 132 -3.12 -2.28 -12.91
CA MET A 132 -2.45 -1.03 -13.24
C MET A 132 -1.24 -0.90 -12.31
N LEU A 133 -0.03 -1.13 -12.83
CA LEU A 133 1.21 -1.14 -12.04
C LEU A 133 2.20 -0.05 -12.47
N GLU A 134 1.83 0.83 -13.40
CA GLU A 134 2.71 1.92 -13.81
C GLU A 134 2.92 2.87 -12.64
N TRP A 135 4.18 3.07 -12.27
CA TRP A 135 4.55 3.74 -11.03
C TRP A 135 3.97 5.14 -10.94
N ASN A 136 4.08 5.96 -11.99
CA ASN A 136 3.65 7.34 -11.91
C ASN A 136 2.12 7.47 -11.76
N ILE A 137 1.34 6.65 -12.46
CA ILE A 137 -0.12 6.58 -12.33
C ILE A 137 -0.49 6.15 -10.91
N VAL A 138 0.05 5.03 -10.42
CA VAL A 138 -0.27 4.51 -9.07
C VAL A 138 0.12 5.53 -8.00
N ARG A 139 1.32 6.10 -8.10
CA ARG A 139 1.85 7.08 -7.16
C ARG A 139 1.00 8.35 -7.14
N ASN A 140 0.70 8.91 -8.31
CA ASN A 140 -0.06 10.15 -8.42
C ASN A 140 -1.49 9.98 -7.88
N GLU A 141 -2.15 8.86 -8.19
CA GLU A 141 -3.50 8.58 -7.72
C GLU A 141 -3.53 8.31 -6.21
N ALA A 142 -2.54 7.59 -5.66
CA ALA A 142 -2.43 7.39 -4.22
C ALA A 142 -2.27 8.71 -3.46
N MET A 143 -1.35 9.56 -3.91
CA MET A 143 -1.09 10.86 -3.31
C MET A 143 -2.30 11.80 -3.44
N ALA A 144 -2.89 11.88 -4.64
CA ALA A 144 -4.05 12.73 -4.89
C ALA A 144 -5.27 12.29 -4.10
N TYR A 145 -5.56 10.99 -4.04
CA TYR A 145 -6.69 10.47 -3.26
C TYR A 145 -6.52 10.73 -1.76
N CYS A 146 -5.32 10.51 -1.22
CA CYS A 146 -5.03 10.82 0.18
C CYS A 146 -5.22 12.32 0.47
N GLN A 147 -4.77 13.20 -0.43
CA GLN A 147 -4.99 14.64 -0.30
C GLN A 147 -6.49 14.98 -0.33
N ARG A 148 -7.26 14.43 -1.28
CA ARG A 148 -8.72 14.62 -1.30
C ARG A 148 -9.38 14.21 0.01
N LYS A 149 -8.94 13.11 0.63
CA LYS A 149 -9.47 12.66 1.93
C LYS A 149 -9.10 13.60 3.08
N LYS A 150 -7.89 14.17 3.05
CA LYS A 150 -7.49 15.23 3.99
C LYS A 150 -8.38 16.47 3.85
N ASP A 151 -8.58 16.94 2.62
CA ASP A 151 -9.39 18.13 2.32
C ASP A 151 -10.86 17.92 2.72
N GLN A 152 -11.34 16.68 2.65
CA GLN A 152 -12.66 16.28 3.12
C GLN A 152 -12.76 16.10 4.64
N HIS A 153 -11.70 16.39 5.41
CA HIS A 153 -11.67 16.21 6.87
C HIS A 153 -11.84 14.75 7.32
N ARG A 154 -11.36 13.79 6.51
CA ARG A 154 -11.49 12.36 6.82
C ARG A 154 -10.71 11.93 8.07
N PHE A 155 -9.60 12.59 8.36
CA PHE A 155 -8.61 12.15 9.34
C PHE A 155 -8.48 13.07 10.56
N ASP A 156 -9.26 14.15 10.65
CA ASP A 156 -9.14 15.16 11.71
C ASP A 156 -10.41 15.29 12.57
N GLY A 157 -11.40 14.40 12.37
CA GLY A 157 -12.65 14.37 13.12
C GLY A 157 -13.67 15.43 12.74
N ARG A 158 -13.41 16.27 11.73
CA ARG A 158 -14.36 17.31 11.29
C ARG A 158 -15.31 16.84 10.18
N GLY A 159 -15.01 15.73 9.52
CA GLY A 159 -15.86 15.13 8.48
C GLY A 159 -16.86 14.10 9.02
N ASN A 160 -17.92 13.83 8.25
CA ASN A 160 -18.92 12.79 8.57
C ASN A 160 -18.61 11.48 7.83
N PHE A 161 -17.80 10.61 8.45
CA PHE A 161 -17.40 9.34 7.84
C PHE A 161 -17.41 8.19 8.86
N ASP A 162 -17.73 6.98 8.41
CA ASP A 162 -17.59 5.78 9.24
C ASP A 162 -16.12 5.45 9.47
N GLY A 163 -15.61 5.73 10.68
CA GLY A 163 -14.23 5.46 11.08
C GLY A 163 -13.77 4.01 10.94
N ARG A 164 -14.69 3.05 10.80
CA ARG A 164 -14.37 1.62 10.62
C ARG A 164 -14.04 1.25 9.17
N LYS A 165 -14.43 2.09 8.20
CA LYS A 165 -14.26 1.82 6.77
C LYS A 165 -13.01 2.46 6.19
N ALA A 166 -12.08 1.65 5.72
CA ALA A 166 -10.87 2.12 5.06
C ALA A 166 -11.23 2.87 3.75
N PRO A 167 -10.81 4.14 3.56
CA PRO A 167 -11.00 4.84 2.30
C PRO A 167 -10.31 4.09 1.16
N THR A 168 -11.08 3.67 0.16
CA THR A 168 -10.59 2.77 -0.90
C THR A 168 -10.87 3.36 -2.27
N TYR A 169 -9.86 3.48 -3.11
CA TYR A 169 -10.00 3.90 -4.50
C TYR A 169 -9.72 2.72 -5.43
N ASP A 170 -10.67 2.38 -6.30
CA ASP A 170 -10.47 1.41 -7.37
C ASP A 170 -9.82 2.11 -8.55
N LEU A 171 -8.52 1.90 -8.75
CA LEU A 171 -7.78 2.54 -9.83
C LEU A 171 -8.18 1.98 -11.21
N LEU A 172 -8.66 0.74 -11.27
CA LEU A 172 -9.08 0.11 -12.52
C LEU A 172 -10.44 0.64 -12.97
N ALA A 173 -11.32 0.97 -12.03
CA ALA A 173 -12.63 1.56 -12.28
C ALA A 173 -12.65 3.10 -12.14
N GLN A 174 -11.53 3.71 -11.76
CA GLN A 174 -11.35 5.14 -11.53
C GLN A 174 -12.42 5.75 -10.62
N LYS A 175 -12.72 5.07 -9.50
CA LYS A 175 -13.72 5.53 -8.54
C LYS A 175 -13.43 5.09 -7.12
N GLU A 176 -13.89 5.87 -6.16
CA GLU A 176 -13.97 5.44 -4.78
C GLU A 176 -14.96 4.29 -4.63
N ILE A 177 -14.60 3.29 -3.84
CA ILE A 177 -15.45 2.16 -3.51
C ILE A 177 -15.56 2.03 -1.99
N THR A 178 -16.71 1.54 -1.54
CA THR A 178 -16.87 1.12 -0.16
C THR A 178 -16.39 -0.32 -0.06
N ALA A 179 -15.37 -0.54 0.74
CA ALA A 179 -15.00 -1.89 1.16
C ALA A 179 -15.97 -2.42 2.22
#